data_AF-A0A7S1J0W7-F1
#
_entry.id   AF-A0A7S1J0W7-F1
#
_cell.length_a   1.000
_cell.length_b   1.000
_cell.length_c   1.000
_cell.angle_alpha   90.00
_cell.angle_beta   90.00
_cell.angle_gamma   90.00
#
_symmetry.space_group_name_H-M   'P 1'
#
loop_
_entity.id
_entity.type
_entity.pdbx_description
1 polymer ?
#
loop_
_entity_poly.entity_id
_entity_poly.type
_entity_poly.pdbx_seq_one_letter_code
_entity_poly.pdbx_strand_id
1 'polypeptide(L)'
;APMRRMEPSVYLKKLLEAKYTVSPRGNAADTFRTYEALALGRVPIVHNLLDPFVYWGLPVLEVRSWDELNLTRLQSHWVALGRTQANVAKLTHGWWLRYLLLQVLDVD
;
A
#
# COMPACT_ATOMS: atom_id res chain seq x y z
N ALA A 1 14.75 -9.17 -24.85
CA ALA A 1 15.88 -8.64 -24.07
C ALA A 1 15.74 -9.11 -22.63
N PRO A 2 16.82 -9.55 -21.94
CA PRO A 2 16.70 -9.89 -20.52
C PRO A 2 16.26 -8.66 -19.75
N MET A 3 15.29 -8.82 -18.85
CA MET A 3 14.84 -7.73 -17.98
C MET A 3 16.00 -7.33 -17.07
N ARG A 4 16.66 -6.21 -17.40
CA ARG A 4 17.73 -5.66 -16.57
C ARG A 4 17.10 -5.07 -15.31
N ARG A 5 17.57 -5.54 -14.14
CA ARG A 5 17.16 -4.96 -12.86
C ARG A 5 17.51 -3.47 -12.84
N MET A 6 16.54 -2.65 -12.44
CA MET A 6 16.75 -1.22 -12.26
C MET A 6 17.55 -0.98 -10.98
N GLU A 7 18.45 0.01 -11.01
CA GLU A 7 19.11 0.47 -9.79
C GLU A 7 18.09 0.97 -8.77
N PRO A 8 18.22 0.63 -7.47
CA PRO A 8 17.24 1.00 -6.45
C PRO A 8 16.92 2.50 -6.41
N SER A 9 17.92 3.35 -6.53
CA SER A 9 17.74 4.81 -6.52
C SER A 9 16.89 5.31 -7.70
N VAL A 10 17.07 4.72 -8.89
CA VAL A 10 16.28 5.05 -10.08
C VAL A 10 14.84 4.58 -9.92
N TYR A 11 14.64 3.40 -9.32
CA TYR A 11 13.31 2.89 -8.99
C TYR A 11 12.57 3.81 -8.02
N LEU A 12 13.20 4.18 -6.90
CA LEU A 12 12.61 5.06 -5.89
C LEU A 12 12.30 6.44 -6.46
N LYS A 13 13.16 6.99 -7.32
CA LYS A 13 12.91 8.26 -8.01
C LYS A 13 11.67 8.19 -8.89
N LYS A 14 11.54 7.15 -9.71
CA LYS A 14 10.35 6.94 -10.56
C LYS A 14 9.07 6.76 -9.73
N LEU A 15 9.19 6.07 -8.60
CA LEU A 15 8.06 5.87 -7.69
C LEU A 15 7.58 7.21 -7.09
N LEU A 16 8.49 8.10 -6.72
CA LEU A 16 8.17 9.45 -6.22
C LEU A 16 7.48 10.34 -7.26
N GLU A 17 7.76 10.15 -8.56
CA GLU A 17 7.15 10.88 -9.66
C GLU A 17 5.68 10.48 -9.91
N ALA A 18 5.23 9.35 -9.35
CA ALA A 18 3.87 8.84 -9.53
C ALA A 18 2.97 9.12 -8.31
N LYS A 19 1.66 9.28 -8.54
CA LYS A 19 0.65 9.28 -7.46
C LYS A 19 0.30 7.85 -7.04
N TYR A 20 0.15 6.99 -8.04
CA TYR A 20 -0.22 5.59 -7.89
C TYR A 20 0.89 4.69 -8.46
N THR A 21 1.08 3.52 -7.88
CA THR A 21 1.92 2.47 -8.47
C THR A 21 1.21 1.13 -8.43
N VAL A 22 1.38 0.32 -9.46
CA VAL A 22 0.86 -1.05 -9.44
C VAL A 22 1.73 -1.90 -8.52
N SER A 23 1.12 -2.59 -7.58
CA SER A 23 1.74 -3.57 -6.68
C SER A 23 0.97 -4.87 -6.74
N PRO A 24 1.05 -5.62 -7.86
CA PRO A 24 0.42 -6.92 -7.96
C PRO A 24 1.09 -7.86 -6.96
N ARG A 25 0.34 -8.86 -6.50
CA ARG A 25 0.90 -9.88 -5.61
C ARG A 25 2.05 -10.61 -6.30
N GLY A 26 3.14 -10.80 -5.54
CA GLY A 26 4.23 -11.66 -5.95
C GLY A 26 3.95 -13.12 -5.58
N ASN A 27 5.02 -13.85 -5.28
CA ASN A 27 4.91 -15.23 -4.79
C ASN A 27 4.33 -15.31 -3.36
N ALA A 28 4.39 -14.20 -2.61
CA ALA A 28 3.84 -14.08 -1.26
C ALA A 28 2.58 -13.20 -1.24
N ALA A 29 1.84 -13.31 -0.13
CA ALA A 29 0.69 -12.47 0.19
C ALA A 29 1.02 -10.97 0.13
N ASP A 30 2.10 -10.61 0.82
CA ASP A 30 2.59 -9.25 0.92
C ASP A 30 3.77 -9.01 -0.01
N THR A 31 3.88 -7.78 -0.48
CA THR A 31 4.88 -7.38 -1.46
C THR A 31 5.63 -6.17 -0.94
N PHE A 32 6.96 -6.21 -0.92
CA PHE A 32 7.81 -5.08 -0.50
C PHE A 32 7.43 -3.78 -1.22
N ARG A 33 7.10 -3.84 -2.52
CA ARG A 33 6.63 -2.71 -3.33
C ARG A 33 5.45 -1.95 -2.74
N THR A 34 4.54 -2.65 -2.06
CA THR A 34 3.39 -2.02 -1.40
C THR A 34 3.88 -1.11 -0.28
N TYR A 35 4.80 -1.60 0.56
CA TYR A 35 5.36 -0.85 1.67
C TYR A 35 6.35 0.24 1.23
N GLU A 36 7.12 0.01 0.16
CA GLU A 36 7.98 1.03 -0.46
C GLU A 36 7.13 2.22 -0.96
N ALA A 37 6.00 1.94 -1.62
CA ALA A 37 5.06 2.97 -2.05
C ALA A 37 4.49 3.75 -0.87
N LEU A 38 3.97 3.04 0.15
CA LEU A 38 3.38 3.65 1.33
C LEU A 38 4.39 4.50 2.11
N ALA A 39 5.62 4.02 2.28
CA ALA A 39 6.69 4.75 2.96
C ALA A 39 7.07 6.05 2.24
N LEU A 40 6.93 6.10 0.91
CA LEU A 40 7.15 7.30 0.10
C LEU A 40 5.89 8.17 -0.07
N GLY A 41 4.79 7.84 0.62
CA GLY A 41 3.51 8.55 0.51
C GLY A 41 2.84 8.38 -0.86
N ARG A 42 3.11 7.27 -1.55
CA ARG A 42 2.46 6.88 -2.81
C ARG A 42 1.34 5.88 -2.54
N VAL A 43 0.39 5.78 -3.46
CA VAL A 43 -0.78 4.89 -3.33
C VAL A 43 -0.55 3.60 -4.11
N PRO A 44 -0.26 2.44 -3.47
CA PRO A 44 -0.20 1.18 -4.17
C PRO A 44 -1.59 0.71 -4.65
N ILE A 45 -1.63 0.18 -5.86
CA ILE A 45 -2.77 -0.51 -6.45
C ILE A 45 -2.52 -2.01 -6.33
N VAL A 46 -3.32 -2.69 -5.52
CA VAL A 46 -3.14 -4.10 -5.16
C VAL A 46 -4.31 -4.93 -5.69
N HIS A 47 -4.03 -6.19 -6.01
CA HIS A 47 -5.05 -7.11 -6.51
C HIS A 47 -5.38 -8.16 -5.44
N ASN A 48 -6.65 -8.24 -5.04
CA ASN A 48 -7.17 -9.17 -4.03
C ASN A 48 -6.33 -9.18 -2.73
N LEU A 49 -6.55 -8.18 -1.89
CA LEU A 49 -5.98 -8.14 -0.55
C LEU A 49 -6.42 -9.38 0.23
N LEU A 50 -5.43 -10.06 0.83
CA LEU A 50 -5.68 -11.22 1.68
C LEU A 50 -6.30 -10.80 3.01
N ASP A 51 -5.74 -9.76 3.61
CA ASP A 51 -6.18 -9.25 4.90
C ASP A 51 -6.42 -7.73 4.82
N PRO A 52 -7.70 -7.30 4.70
CA PRO A 52 -8.06 -5.90 4.71
C PRO A 52 -7.66 -5.17 6.00
N PHE A 53 -7.57 -5.87 7.14
CA PHE A 53 -7.23 -5.25 8.42
C PHE A 53 -5.84 -4.64 8.41
N VAL A 54 -4.86 -5.30 7.77
CA VAL A 54 -3.48 -4.79 7.64
C VAL A 54 -3.47 -3.43 6.96
N TYR A 55 -4.24 -3.30 5.86
CA TYR A 55 -4.26 -2.11 5.02
C TYR A 55 -5.34 -1.09 5.43
N TRP A 56 -6.23 -1.43 6.36
CA TRP A 56 -7.27 -0.53 6.82
C TRP A 56 -6.67 0.76 7.40
N GLY A 57 -7.19 1.90 6.92
CA GLY A 57 -6.70 3.23 7.27
C GLY A 57 -5.42 3.65 6.54
N LEU A 58 -4.86 2.84 5.63
CA LEU A 58 -3.73 3.22 4.78
C LEU A 58 -4.21 3.56 3.36
N PRO A 59 -3.49 4.43 2.63
CA PRO A 59 -3.87 4.82 1.28
C PRO A 59 -3.53 3.69 0.30
N VAL A 60 -4.45 2.73 0.12
CA VAL A 60 -4.29 1.57 -0.75
C VAL A 60 -5.53 1.44 -1.64
N LEU A 61 -5.33 1.28 -2.95
CA LEU A 61 -6.42 0.98 -3.88
C LEU A 61 -6.44 -0.53 -4.16
N GLU A 62 -7.42 -1.24 -3.60
CA GLU A 62 -7.69 -2.62 -3.98
C GLU A 62 -8.48 -2.67 -5.30
N VAL A 63 -8.09 -3.59 -6.19
CA VAL A 63 -8.87 -4.01 -7.36
C VAL A 63 -9.15 -5.52 -7.30
N ARG A 64 -10.33 -5.96 -7.75
CA ARG A 64 -10.68 -7.40 -7.82
C ARG A 64 -10.37 -7.99 -9.20
N SER A 65 -10.47 -7.17 -10.24
CA SER A 65 -9.92 -7.38 -11.58
C SER A 65 -9.15 -6.14 -12.04
N TRP A 66 -8.11 -6.34 -12.84
CA TRP A 66 -7.38 -5.24 -13.48
C TRP A 66 -8.22 -4.45 -14.48
N ASP A 67 -9.28 -5.05 -15.03
CA ASP A 67 -10.20 -4.37 -15.97
C ASP A 67 -10.99 -3.24 -15.30
N GLU A 68 -11.12 -3.30 -13.97
CA GLU A 68 -11.78 -2.25 -13.21
C GLU A 68 -10.90 -1.01 -13.03
N LEU A 69 -9.63 -1.08 -13.40
CA LEU A 69 -8.68 0.02 -13.26
C LEU A 69 -8.84 1.00 -14.43
N ASN A 70 -9.42 2.16 -14.14
CA ASN A 70 -9.57 3.25 -15.09
C ASN A 70 -9.40 4.62 -14.40
N LEU A 71 -9.34 5.67 -15.21
CA LEU A 71 -9.11 7.04 -14.73
C LEU A 71 -10.20 7.50 -13.75
N THR A 72 -11.46 7.20 -14.04
CA THR A 72 -12.59 7.56 -13.16
C THR A 72 -12.43 6.95 -11.78
N ARG A 73 -12.06 5.67 -11.69
CA ARG A 73 -11.80 4.99 -10.41
C ARG A 73 -10.64 5.64 -9.66
N LEU A 74 -9.53 5.92 -10.34
CA LEU A 74 -8.36 6.55 -9.73
C LEU A 74 -8.67 7.94 -9.18
N GLN A 75 -9.46 8.73 -9.90
CA GLN A 75 -9.86 10.07 -9.50
C GLN A 75 -10.80 10.04 -8.30
N SER A 76 -11.85 9.21 -8.35
CA SER A 76 -12.80 9.05 -7.24
C SER A 76 -12.11 8.58 -5.97
N HIS A 77 -11.19 7.62 -6.09
CA HIS A 77 -10.37 7.16 -4.97
C HIS A 77 -9.46 8.27 -4.42
N TRP A 78 -8.82 9.06 -5.28
CA TRP A 78 -7.96 10.17 -4.85
C TRP A 78 -8.72 11.24 -4.07
N VAL A 79 -9.94 11.58 -4.52
CA VAL A 79 -10.83 12.50 -3.79
C VAL A 79 -11.23 11.94 -2.44
N ALA A 80 -11.52 10.63 -2.36
CA ALA A 80 -11.86 9.97 -1.09
C ALA A 80 -10.68 9.99 -0.09
N LEU A 81 -9.45 9.74 -0.57
CA LEU A 81 -8.24 9.83 0.26
C LEU A 81 -8.04 11.23 0.85
N GLY A 82 -8.34 12.29 0.09
CA GLY A 82 -8.23 13.67 0.60
C GLY A 82 -9.19 14.01 1.74
N ARG A 83 -10.18 13.14 2.01
CA ARG A 83 -11.18 13.31 3.09
C ARG A 83 -10.87 12.45 4.32
N THR A 84 -9.88 11.57 4.23
CA THR A 84 -9.51 10.65 5.31
C THR A 84 -8.08 10.95 5.78
N GLN A 85 -7.82 10.71 7.06
CA GLN A 85 -6.45 10.74 7.58
C GLN A 85 -5.88 9.33 7.54
N ALA A 86 -4.73 9.18 6.88
CA ALA A 86 -4.04 7.89 6.84
C ALA A 86 -3.43 7.57 8.22
N ASN A 87 -3.66 6.35 8.70
CA ASN A 87 -3.01 5.82 9.90
C ASN A 87 -1.58 5.35 9.57
N VAL A 88 -0.72 6.31 9.24
CA VAL A 88 0.68 6.06 8.85
C VAL A 88 1.51 5.41 9.96
N ALA A 89 1.06 5.48 11.21
CA ALA A 89 1.72 4.80 12.33
C ALA A 89 1.79 3.28 12.11
N LYS A 90 0.81 2.68 11.41
CA LYS A 90 0.82 1.25 11.02
C LYS A 90 2.00 0.87 10.13
N LEU A 91 2.73 1.82 9.54
CA LEU A 91 3.93 1.54 8.77
C LEU A 91 5.16 1.30 9.67
N THR A 92 5.03 1.47 10.98
CA THR A 92 6.12 1.31 11.94
C THR A 92 5.98 0.04 12.75
N HIS A 93 7.11 -0.58 13.08
CA HIS A 93 7.14 -1.73 14.00
C HIS A 93 6.50 -1.41 15.35
N GLY A 94 6.68 -0.18 15.87
CA GLY A 94 6.17 0.23 17.18
C GLY A 94 4.65 0.18 17.28
N TRP A 95 3.92 0.52 16.21
CA TRP A 95 2.46 0.44 16.21
C TRP A 95 1.98 -1.00 16.34
N TRP A 96 2.58 -1.93 15.59
CA TRP A 96 2.21 -3.35 15.61
C TRP A 96 2.57 -4.02 16.94
N LEU A 97 3.75 -3.72 17.49
CA LEU A 97 4.12 -4.20 18.83
C LEU A 97 3.11 -3.74 19.88
N ARG A 98 2.72 -2.45 19.86
CA ARG A 98 1.71 -1.92 20.76
C ARG A 98 0.35 -2.60 20.55
N TYR A 99 -0.09 -2.75 19.30
CA TYR A 99 -1.35 -3.43 18.98
C TYR A 99 -1.37 -4.86 19.54
N LEU A 100 -0.35 -5.67 19.24
CA LEU A 100 -0.27 -7.05 19.70
C LEU A 100 -0.19 -7.15 21.23
N LEU A 101 0.58 -6.29 21.88
CA LEU A 101 0.66 -6.27 23.34
C LEU A 101 -0.68 -5.95 23.99
N LEU A 102 -1.45 -5.01 23.43
CA LEU A 102 -2.79 -4.70 23.94
C LEU A 102 -3.77 -5.86 23.72
N GLN A 103 -3.63 -6.64 22.65
CA GLN A 103 -4.47 -7.82 22.41
C GLN A 103 -4.11 -9.00 23.31
N VAL A 104 -2.84 -9.16 23.68
CA VAL A 104 -2.36 -10.27 24.52
C VAL A 104 -2.59 -10.02 26.02
N LEU A 105 -2.61 -8.75 26.43
CA LEU A 105 -2.71 -8.39 27.84
C LEU A 105 -4.15 -8.24 28.36
N ASP A 106 -5.18 -8.43 27.51
CA ASP A 106 -6.61 -8.35 27.87
C ASP A 106 -6.90 -7.22 28.88
N VAL A 107 -6.35 -6.04 28.60
CA VAL A 107 -6.54 -4.87 29.45
C VAL A 107 -7.86 -4.24 29.06
N ASP A 108 -8.92 -4.61 29.78
CA ASP A 108 -10.14 -3.79 29.93
C ASP A 108 -9.79 -2.38 30.44
#